data_AF-A0A7N2MK70-F1
#
_entry.id   AF-A0A7N2MK70-F1
#
_cell.length_a   1.000
_cell.length_b   1.000
_cell.length_c   1.000
_cell.angle_alpha   90.00
_cell.angle_beta   90.00
_cell.angle_gamma   90.00
#
_symmetry.space_group_name_H-M   'P 1'
#
loop_
_entity.id
_entity.type
_entity.pdbx_description
1 polymer ?
#
loop_
_entity_poly.entity_id
_entity_poly.type
_entity_poly.pdbx_seq_one_letter_code
_entity_poly.pdbx_strand_id
1 'polypeptide(L)'
;MSSSSSEFSGDETAPFFGFLGAAAALVFSCMGAAYGTAKSGVGVASMGVMRPELVMKSIVPVVMAGVLGIYGLIIAVIISTGINPKAKSYYLFDGYAHLSSGLSCGLAGLSAGMAIGIVGDAGVSLGRAHFFAFHGYGFVKVNTLCGIRANAQQPKLFVGMILILIFAEALALYGLIVGIILSSRAGQSRAD
;
A
#
# COMPACT_ATOMS: atom_id res chain seq x y z
N MET A 1 -33.83 -24.61 -31.43
CA MET A 1 -33.96 -23.17 -31.72
C MET A 1 -34.35 -22.49 -30.41
N SER A 2 -33.38 -22.20 -29.55
CA SER A 2 -33.56 -21.44 -28.31
C SER A 2 -32.22 -20.75 -28.03
N SER A 3 -32.08 -19.60 -28.67
CA SER A 3 -30.93 -18.71 -28.60
C SER A 3 -30.77 -18.20 -27.17
N SER A 4 -29.85 -18.79 -26.41
CA SER A 4 -29.37 -18.22 -25.15
C SER A 4 -28.35 -17.13 -25.47
N SER A 5 -28.86 -15.98 -25.94
CA SER A 5 -28.09 -14.74 -25.99
C SER A 5 -27.75 -14.36 -24.55
N SER A 6 -26.48 -14.50 -24.17
CA SER A 6 -25.94 -13.84 -22.99
C SER A 6 -26.00 -12.33 -23.24
N GLU A 7 -27.14 -11.71 -22.93
CA GLU A 7 -27.34 -10.26 -23.00
C GLU A 7 -26.52 -9.58 -21.91
N PHE A 8 -25.20 -9.50 -22.11
CA PHE A 8 -24.37 -8.51 -21.43
C PHE A 8 -24.82 -7.15 -21.96
N SER A 9 -25.73 -6.50 -21.23
CA SER A 9 -26.30 -5.20 -21.60
C SER A 9 -25.31 -4.07 -21.29
N GLY A 10 -24.10 -4.13 -21.86
CA GLY A 10 -23.01 -3.16 -21.67
C GLY A 10 -21.87 -3.42 -22.64
N ASP A 11 -20.86 -2.55 -22.68
CA ASP A 11 -19.66 -2.78 -23.50
C ASP A 11 -18.86 -3.97 -22.94
N GLU A 12 -18.63 -5.02 -23.74
CA GLU A 12 -17.82 -6.20 -23.36
C GLU A 12 -16.42 -5.84 -22.82
N THR A 13 -15.90 -4.67 -23.21
CA THR A 13 -14.58 -4.16 -22.78
C THR A 13 -14.60 -3.46 -21.42
N ALA A 14 -15.75 -3.05 -20.91
CA ALA A 14 -15.87 -2.32 -19.65
C ALA A 14 -15.44 -3.13 -18.40
N PRO A 15 -15.79 -4.43 -18.21
CA PRO A 15 -15.33 -5.20 -17.05
C PRO A 15 -13.83 -5.48 -17.05
N PHE A 16 -13.16 -5.49 -18.21
CA PHE A 16 -11.71 -5.65 -18.30
C PHE A 16 -10.97 -4.55 -17.52
N PHE A 17 -11.40 -3.29 -17.67
CA PHE A 17 -10.82 -2.16 -16.93
C PHE A 17 -11.11 -2.21 -15.42
N GLY A 18 -12.26 -2.75 -15.01
CA GLY A 18 -12.58 -2.96 -13.60
C GLY A 18 -11.65 -3.97 -12.94
N PHE A 19 -11.46 -5.15 -13.54
CA PHE A 19 -10.54 -6.16 -13.02
C PHE A 19 -9.07 -5.72 -13.09
N LEU A 20 -8.70 -4.95 -14.11
CA LEU A 20 -7.37 -4.33 -14.18
C LEU A 20 -7.14 -3.38 -13.00
N GLY A 21 -8.14 -2.56 -12.64
CA GLY A 21 -8.12 -1.72 -11.44
C GLY A 21 -7.93 -2.51 -10.15
N ALA A 22 -8.68 -3.60 -9.98
CA ALA A 22 -8.55 -4.48 -8.81
C ALA A 22 -7.16 -5.14 -8.73
N ALA A 23 -6.62 -5.60 -9.86
CA ALA A 23 -5.27 -6.17 -9.93
C ALA A 23 -4.20 -5.13 -9.60
N ALA A 24 -4.30 -3.92 -10.19
CA ALA A 24 -3.36 -2.83 -9.95
C ALA A 24 -3.35 -2.39 -8.46
N ALA A 25 -4.53 -2.30 -7.83
CA ALA A 25 -4.66 -1.95 -6.41
C ALA A 25 -3.87 -2.92 -5.52
N LEU A 26 -4.05 -4.23 -5.73
CA LEU A 26 -3.38 -5.27 -4.95
C LEU A 26 -1.88 -5.32 -5.24
N VAL A 27 -1.47 -5.38 -6.50
CA VAL A 27 -0.06 -5.57 -6.87
C VAL A 27 0.80 -4.41 -6.37
N PHE A 28 0.38 -3.17 -6.59
CA PHE A 28 1.17 -2.01 -6.17
C PHE A 28 1.20 -1.85 -4.64
N SER A 29 0.08 -2.12 -3.95
CA SER A 29 0.07 -2.03 -2.49
C SER A 29 0.89 -3.15 -1.83
N CYS A 30 0.78 -4.39 -2.33
CA CYS A 30 1.60 -5.51 -1.86
C CYS A 30 3.09 -5.29 -2.12
N MET A 31 3.45 -4.66 -3.25
CA MET A 31 4.84 -4.30 -3.54
C MET A 31 5.36 -3.25 -2.54
N GLY A 32 4.55 -2.24 -2.20
CA GLY A 32 4.88 -1.24 -1.17
C GLY A 32 5.08 -1.88 0.21
N ALA A 33 4.15 -2.75 0.62
CA ALA A 33 4.22 -3.48 1.88
C ALA A 33 5.46 -4.41 1.96
N ALA A 34 5.76 -5.11 0.87
CA ALA A 34 6.93 -5.99 0.77
C ALA A 34 8.24 -5.21 0.88
N TYR A 35 8.37 -4.07 0.19
CA TYR A 35 9.55 -3.22 0.29
C TYR A 35 9.72 -2.62 1.70
N GLY A 36 8.64 -2.10 2.28
CA GLY A 36 8.64 -1.54 3.63
C GLY A 36 9.08 -2.54 4.70
N THR A 37 8.57 -3.78 4.57
CA THR A 37 8.90 -4.90 5.43
C THR A 37 10.33 -5.38 5.23
N ALA A 38 10.80 -5.52 3.98
CA ALA A 38 12.15 -5.99 3.69
C ALA A 38 13.22 -5.04 4.25
N LYS A 39 13.07 -3.73 4.07
CA LYS A 39 14.05 -2.75 4.58
C LYS A 39 14.03 -2.64 6.10
N SER A 40 12.85 -2.59 6.72
CA SER A 40 12.74 -2.53 8.18
C SER A 40 13.16 -3.84 8.87
N GLY A 41 12.89 -4.99 8.24
CA GLY A 41 13.19 -6.31 8.78
C GLY A 41 14.69 -6.61 8.91
N VAL A 42 15.52 -6.12 7.99
CA VAL A 42 16.99 -6.27 8.07
C VAL A 42 17.54 -5.55 9.31
N GLY A 43 17.06 -4.33 9.60
CA GLY A 43 17.42 -3.59 10.81
C GLY A 43 17.00 -4.34 12.08
N VAL A 44 15.78 -4.86 12.12
CA VAL A 44 15.26 -5.61 13.28
C VAL A 44 16.06 -6.89 13.51
N ALA A 45 16.41 -7.63 12.45
CA ALA A 45 17.20 -8.85 12.55
C ALA A 45 18.60 -8.60 13.14
N SER A 46 19.26 -7.51 12.73
CA SER A 46 20.56 -7.11 13.29
C SER A 46 20.45 -6.66 14.76
N MET A 47 19.35 -5.99 15.13
CA MET A 47 19.10 -5.62 16.53
C MET A 47 18.80 -6.84 17.42
N GLY A 48 18.09 -7.84 16.90
CA GLY A 48 17.67 -9.03 17.64
C GLY A 48 18.82 -9.90 18.14
N VAL A 49 19.93 -9.96 17.38
CA VAL A 49 21.14 -10.67 17.83
C VAL A 49 21.95 -9.91 18.88
N MET A 50 21.88 -8.57 18.89
CA MET A 50 22.67 -7.75 19.82
C MET A 50 21.93 -7.39 21.12
N ARG A 51 20.61 -7.19 21.06
CA ARG A 51 19.73 -6.85 22.21
C ARG A 51 18.30 -7.37 21.97
N PRO A 52 17.98 -8.61 22.38
CA PRO A 52 16.64 -9.19 22.15
C PRO A 52 15.51 -8.46 22.89
N GLU A 53 15.81 -7.79 24.01
CA GLU A 53 14.82 -7.05 24.80
C GLU A 53 14.16 -5.88 24.05
N LEU A 54 14.85 -5.31 23.05
CA LEU A 54 14.36 -4.15 22.30
C LEU A 54 13.63 -4.55 21.00
N VAL A 55 13.61 -5.85 20.65
CA VAL A 55 12.96 -6.36 19.42
C VAL A 55 11.46 -6.08 19.42
N MET A 56 10.80 -6.26 20.57
CA MET A 56 9.37 -6.04 20.73
C MET A 56 8.93 -4.60 20.38
N LYS A 57 9.77 -3.59 20.66
CA LYS A 57 9.48 -2.19 20.29
C LYS A 57 9.79 -1.91 18.82
N SER A 58 10.74 -2.64 18.25
CA SER A 58 11.26 -2.44 16.90
C SER A 58 10.38 -3.07 15.82
N ILE A 59 9.39 -3.87 16.19
CA ILE A 59 8.46 -4.53 15.24
C ILE A 59 7.37 -3.58 14.71
N VAL A 60 7.13 -2.45 15.38
CA VAL A 60 6.05 -1.50 15.04
C VAL A 60 6.12 -1.05 13.56
N PRO A 61 7.27 -0.62 13.00
CA PRO A 61 7.34 -0.20 11.60
C PRO A 61 7.06 -1.34 10.60
N VAL A 62 7.43 -2.58 10.96
CA VAL A 62 7.18 -3.78 10.13
C VAL A 62 5.68 -4.04 10.03
N VAL A 63 4.97 -3.96 11.15
CA VAL A 63 3.52 -4.15 11.18
C VAL A 63 2.81 -3.04 10.41
N MET A 64 3.24 -1.78 10.55
CA MET A 64 2.65 -0.66 9.82
C MET A 64 2.85 -0.77 8.29
N ALA A 65 3.99 -1.28 7.82
CA ALA A 65 4.17 -1.60 6.40
C ALA A 65 3.17 -2.67 5.91
N GLY A 66 2.82 -3.63 6.76
CA GLY A 66 1.86 -4.69 6.44
C GLY A 66 0.43 -4.21 6.22
N VAL A 67 0.00 -3.14 6.91
CA VAL A 67 -1.38 -2.61 6.81
C VAL A 67 -1.66 -2.05 5.41
N LEU A 68 -0.64 -1.54 4.71
CA LEU A 68 -0.76 -1.07 3.32
C LEU A 68 -1.36 -2.14 2.39
N GLY A 69 -0.96 -3.40 2.54
CA GLY A 69 -1.52 -4.51 1.76
C GLY A 69 -3.02 -4.71 1.96
N ILE A 70 -3.51 -4.42 3.17
CA ILE A 70 -4.94 -4.52 3.51
C ILE A 70 -5.72 -3.42 2.79
N TYR A 71 -5.17 -2.21 2.64
CA TYR A 71 -5.84 -1.13 1.90
C TYR A 71 -6.09 -1.49 0.42
N GLY A 72 -5.10 -2.11 -0.23
CA GLY A 72 -5.25 -2.62 -1.60
C GLY A 72 -6.27 -3.75 -1.71
N LEU A 73 -6.30 -4.64 -0.71
CA LEU A 73 -7.28 -5.74 -0.65
C LEU A 73 -8.72 -5.23 -0.49
N ILE A 74 -8.95 -4.22 0.35
CA ILE A 74 -10.27 -3.63 0.54
C ILE A 74 -10.82 -3.10 -0.79
N ILE A 75 -10.02 -2.34 -1.56
CA ILE A 75 -10.45 -1.81 -2.86
C ILE A 75 -10.71 -2.93 -3.88
N ALA A 76 -9.84 -3.95 -3.94
CA ALA A 76 -10.06 -5.08 -4.85
C ALA A 76 -11.34 -5.85 -4.53
N VAL A 77 -11.66 -6.04 -3.24
CA VAL A 77 -12.91 -6.69 -2.81
C VAL A 77 -14.13 -5.83 -3.17
N ILE A 78 -14.07 -4.51 -2.97
CA ILE A 78 -15.17 -3.59 -3.35
C ILE A 78 -15.43 -3.61 -4.85
N ILE A 79 -14.37 -3.59 -5.67
CA ILE A 79 -14.50 -3.67 -7.13
C ILE A 79 -15.11 -5.03 -7.54
N SER A 80 -14.65 -6.13 -6.93
CA SER A 80 -15.13 -7.48 -7.21
C SER A 80 -16.61 -7.65 -6.88
N THR A 81 -17.08 -7.10 -5.76
CA THR A 81 -18.51 -7.14 -5.40
C THR A 81 -19.36 -6.18 -6.22
N GLY A 82 -18.76 -5.14 -6.81
CA GLY A 82 -19.42 -4.18 -7.71
C GLY A 82 -19.63 -4.67 -9.14
N ILE A 83 -18.83 -5.63 -9.63
CA ILE A 83 -18.94 -6.19 -10.99
C ILE A 83 -19.92 -7.37 -10.97
N ASN A 84 -21.19 -7.13 -11.34
CA ASN A 84 -22.19 -8.19 -11.45
C ASN A 84 -22.77 -8.29 -12.87
N PRO A 85 -22.43 -9.33 -13.65
CA PRO A 85 -22.78 -9.43 -15.06
C PRO A 85 -24.25 -9.78 -15.34
N LYS A 86 -25.07 -10.06 -14.31
CA LYS A 86 -26.47 -10.48 -14.47
C LYS A 86 -27.51 -9.44 -14.03
N ALA A 87 -27.10 -8.40 -13.31
CA ALA A 87 -28.02 -7.48 -12.65
C ALA A 87 -27.79 -5.99 -12.96
N LYS A 88 -26.60 -5.59 -13.43
CA LYS A 88 -26.27 -4.20 -13.79
C LYS A 88 -25.55 -4.13 -15.12
N SER A 89 -26.07 -3.31 -16.04
CA SER A 89 -25.37 -2.86 -17.24
C SER A 89 -24.07 -2.16 -16.86
N TYR A 90 -22.92 -2.75 -17.22
CA TYR A 90 -21.60 -2.20 -16.89
C TYR A 90 -21.12 -1.35 -18.06
N TYR A 91 -21.07 -0.03 -17.86
CA TYR A 91 -20.60 0.92 -18.88
C TYR A 91 -19.12 1.26 -18.70
N LEU A 92 -18.48 1.74 -19.76
CA LEU A 92 -17.07 2.21 -19.76
C LEU A 92 -16.76 3.21 -18.63
N PHE A 93 -17.71 4.08 -18.26
CA PHE A 93 -17.53 5.04 -17.17
C PHE A 93 -17.24 4.35 -15.83
N ASP A 94 -17.93 3.26 -15.50
CA ASP A 94 -17.69 2.51 -14.27
C ASP A 94 -16.38 1.73 -14.33
N GLY A 95 -16.04 1.23 -15.52
CA GLY A 95 -14.74 0.61 -15.80
C GLY A 95 -13.59 1.56 -15.49
N TYR A 96 -13.64 2.80 -15.98
CA TYR A 96 -12.62 3.81 -15.70
C TYR A 96 -12.64 4.32 -14.25
N ALA A 97 -13.81 4.40 -13.62
CA ALA A 97 -13.92 4.75 -12.21
C ALA A 97 -13.27 3.68 -11.31
N HIS A 98 -13.46 2.39 -11.61
CA HIS A 98 -12.82 1.28 -10.89
C HIS A 98 -11.32 1.15 -11.20
N LEU A 99 -10.90 1.49 -12.41
CA LEU A 99 -9.48 1.56 -12.76
C LEU A 99 -8.76 2.68 -11.99
N SER A 100 -9.34 3.88 -11.96
CA SER A 100 -8.78 5.04 -11.28
C SER A 100 -8.82 4.89 -9.75
N SER A 101 -9.86 4.28 -9.18
CA SER A 101 -9.91 3.95 -7.76
C SER A 101 -8.78 2.99 -7.35
N GLY A 102 -8.54 1.95 -8.15
CA GLY A 102 -7.47 0.99 -7.90
C GLY A 102 -6.06 1.58 -8.01
N LEU A 103 -5.81 2.39 -9.05
CA LEU A 103 -4.51 3.04 -9.26
C LEU A 103 -4.19 4.10 -8.19
N SER A 104 -5.18 4.90 -7.78
CA SER A 104 -4.97 5.94 -6.77
C SER A 104 -4.54 5.35 -5.42
N CYS A 105 -5.23 4.31 -4.94
CA CYS A 105 -4.86 3.61 -3.71
C CYS A 105 -3.55 2.83 -3.87
N GLY A 106 -3.36 2.11 -4.98
CA GLY A 106 -2.18 1.28 -5.21
C GLY A 106 -0.87 2.08 -5.27
N LEU A 107 -0.85 3.20 -6.01
CA LEU A 107 0.33 4.06 -6.12
C LEU A 107 0.61 4.84 -4.84
N ALA A 108 -0.43 5.30 -4.14
CA ALA A 108 -0.28 5.92 -2.81
C ALA A 108 0.33 4.91 -1.82
N GLY A 109 -0.18 3.67 -1.79
CA GLY A 109 0.34 2.58 -0.95
C GLY A 109 1.79 2.20 -1.26
N LEU A 110 2.18 2.19 -2.54
CA LEU A 110 3.57 1.98 -2.96
C LEU A 110 4.49 3.08 -2.40
N SER A 111 4.11 4.35 -2.57
CA SER A 111 4.90 5.49 -2.11
C SER A 111 5.04 5.54 -0.58
N ALA A 112 3.95 5.26 0.14
CA ALA A 112 3.93 5.17 1.59
C ALA A 112 4.79 4.00 2.10
N GLY A 113 4.71 2.83 1.46
CA GLY A 113 5.51 1.65 1.80
C GLY A 113 7.01 1.87 1.62
N MET A 114 7.41 2.60 0.57
CA MET A 114 8.81 3.01 0.39
C MET A 114 9.27 3.97 1.49
N ALA A 115 8.47 4.98 1.83
CA ALA A 115 8.79 5.92 2.90
C ALA A 115 8.91 5.21 4.27
N ILE A 116 7.95 4.34 4.60
CA ILE A 116 7.95 3.54 5.84
C ILE A 116 9.20 2.66 5.92
N GLY A 117 9.57 1.98 4.83
CA GLY A 117 10.76 1.12 4.81
C GLY A 117 12.07 1.87 5.08
N ILE A 118 12.22 3.06 4.50
CA ILE A 118 13.43 3.89 4.69
C ILE A 118 13.47 4.44 6.12
N VAL A 119 12.34 4.93 6.64
CA VAL A 119 12.25 5.45 8.01
C VAL A 119 12.44 4.33 9.04
N GLY A 120 11.91 3.13 8.78
CA GLY A 120 12.07 1.96 9.63
C GLY A 120 13.52 1.47 9.72
N ASP A 121 14.20 1.34 8.58
CA ASP A 121 15.62 0.98 8.54
C ASP A 121 16.50 2.03 9.25
N ALA A 122 16.25 3.32 9.00
CA ALA A 122 16.98 4.41 9.66
C ALA A 122 16.72 4.45 11.18
N GLY A 123 15.48 4.23 11.62
CA GLY A 123 15.12 4.26 13.05
C GLY A 123 15.71 3.10 13.85
N VAL A 124 15.97 1.95 13.21
CA VAL A 124 16.58 0.79 13.86
C VAL A 124 18.12 0.82 13.77
N SER A 125 18.69 1.34 12.68
CA SER A 125 20.13 1.33 12.39
C SER A 125 20.87 2.66 12.65
N LEU A 126 20.28 3.64 13.37
CA LEU A 126 20.74 5.04 13.37
C LEU A 126 22.18 5.27 13.91
N GLY A 127 23.18 5.14 13.04
CA GLY A 127 24.42 5.90 13.07
C GLY A 127 24.36 6.94 11.95
N ARG A 128 24.16 8.20 12.32
CA ARG A 128 24.00 9.38 11.44
C ARG A 128 22.75 9.42 10.56
N ALA A 129 21.84 10.31 10.95
CA ALA A 129 20.86 10.91 10.07
C ALA A 129 21.58 11.67 8.93
N HIS A 130 21.55 11.12 7.72
CA HIS A 130 21.56 11.96 6.54
C HIS A 130 20.12 12.02 6.04
N PHE A 131 19.52 13.16 6.34
CA PHE A 131 18.21 13.58 5.89
C PHE A 131 18.20 13.67 4.35
N PHE A 132 17.14 13.14 3.75
CA PHE A 132 16.66 13.41 2.38
C PHE A 132 17.61 13.21 1.19
N ALA A 133 17.32 12.19 0.37
CA ALA A 133 17.41 12.35 -1.08
C ALA A 133 16.46 11.39 -1.78
N PHE A 134 15.37 11.97 -2.30
CA PHE A 134 14.63 11.47 -3.45
C PHE A 134 15.63 11.42 -4.63
N HIS A 135 16.41 10.35 -4.76
CA HIS A 135 17.25 10.15 -5.94
C HIS A 135 16.88 8.84 -6.60
N GLY A 136 16.40 8.99 -7.85
CA GLY A 136 15.82 7.94 -8.66
C GLY A 136 16.76 6.77 -8.89
N TYR A 137 16.12 5.62 -9.14
CA TYR A 137 16.72 4.42 -9.74
C TYR A 137 17.97 3.88 -9.01
N GLY A 138 17.76 3.29 -7.84
CA GLY A 138 18.80 2.55 -7.12
C GLY A 138 18.26 1.28 -6.49
N PHE A 139 18.39 0.16 -7.21
CA PHE A 139 18.23 -1.20 -6.67
C PHE A 139 19.00 -1.34 -5.36
N VAL A 140 18.33 -1.92 -4.37
CA VAL A 140 18.76 -2.21 -3.00
C VAL A 140 20.25 -2.56 -2.93
N LYS A 141 21.10 -1.61 -2.49
CA LYS A 141 22.41 -1.93 -1.93
C LYS A 141 22.25 -2.04 -0.41
N VAL A 142 21.80 -3.21 0.05
CA VAL A 142 21.98 -3.64 1.45
C VAL A 142 23.47 -3.86 1.63
N ASN A 143 24.22 -2.81 1.95
CA ASN A 143 25.54 -2.99 2.54
C ASN A 143 25.40 -2.72 4.03
N THR A 144 25.03 -3.79 4.73
CA THR A 144 25.02 -3.88 6.19
C THR A 144 26.44 -3.74 6.70
N LEU A 145 26.87 -2.51 6.97
CA LEU A 145 28.07 -2.26 7.75
C LEU A 145 27.65 -1.58 9.05
N CYS A 146 27.47 -2.46 10.04
CA CYS A 146 27.55 -2.21 11.49
C CYS A 146 27.09 -0.82 11.95
N GLY A 147 25.77 -0.62 12.06
CA GLY A 147 25.19 0.48 12.83
C GLY A 147 25.35 0.22 14.33
N ILE A 148 26.50 0.58 14.90
CA ILE A 148 26.72 0.52 16.35
C ILE A 148 25.74 1.49 17.01
N ARG A 149 24.68 0.92 17.59
CA ARG A 149 23.98 1.34 18.82
C ARG A 149 23.74 2.85 18.97
N ALA A 150 22.63 3.37 18.43
CA ALA A 150 22.01 4.59 19.00
C ALA A 150 20.61 4.35 19.58
N ASN A 151 19.78 3.45 19.00
CA ASN A 151 18.43 3.25 19.52
C ASN A 151 18.34 2.40 20.80
N ALA A 152 19.49 1.90 21.29
CA ALA A 152 19.53 1.22 22.59
C ALA A 152 19.53 2.17 23.80
N GLN A 153 19.65 3.50 23.63
CA GLN A 153 19.98 4.37 24.77
C GLN A 153 19.13 5.63 25.01
N GLN A 154 18.16 6.00 24.16
CA GLN A 154 17.27 7.15 24.44
C GLN A 154 15.82 6.91 23.97
N PRO A 155 14.81 6.80 24.87
CA PRO A 155 13.40 6.59 24.51
C PRO A 155 12.79 7.77 23.73
N LYS A 156 13.47 8.92 23.71
CA LYS A 156 13.00 10.16 23.05
C LYS A 156 12.98 10.06 21.53
N LEU A 157 13.85 9.23 20.92
CA LEU A 157 13.92 9.05 19.47
C LEU A 157 12.86 8.07 18.93
N PHE A 158 12.35 7.17 19.78
CA PHE A 158 11.32 6.21 19.41
C PHE A 158 9.99 6.89 19.04
N VAL A 159 9.60 7.91 19.82
CA VAL A 159 8.37 8.69 19.57
C VAL A 159 8.48 9.47 18.25
N GLY A 160 9.65 10.06 17.97
CA GLY A 160 9.89 10.80 16.72
C GLY A 160 9.77 9.91 15.48
N MET A 161 10.30 8.69 15.53
CA MET A 161 10.17 7.71 14.45
C MET A 161 8.69 7.32 14.23
N ILE A 162 7.93 7.03 15.29
CA ILE A 162 6.52 6.67 15.18
C ILE A 162 5.70 7.81 14.56
N LEU A 163 5.96 9.05 14.97
CA LEU A 163 5.24 10.20 14.43
C LEU A 163 5.44 10.34 12.91
N ILE A 164 6.66 10.14 12.41
CA ILE A 164 6.94 10.15 10.97
C ILE A 164 6.21 9.01 10.25
N LEU A 165 6.17 7.81 10.85
CA LEU A 165 5.47 6.64 10.29
C LEU A 165 3.97 6.87 10.17
N ILE A 166 3.33 7.53 11.16
CA ILE A 166 1.90 7.87 11.12
C ILE A 166 1.60 8.85 9.98
N PHE A 167 2.45 9.87 9.78
CA PHE A 167 2.27 10.80 8.65
C PHE A 167 2.45 10.12 7.29
N ALA A 168 3.36 9.14 7.17
CA ALA A 168 3.51 8.37 5.95
C ALA A 168 2.29 7.47 5.68
N GLU A 169 1.70 6.87 6.71
CA GLU A 169 0.49 6.04 6.61
C GLU A 169 -0.74 6.86 6.20
N ALA A 170 -0.85 8.11 6.68
CA ALA A 170 -1.92 9.02 6.30
C ALA A 170 -2.01 9.24 4.77
N LEU A 171 -0.86 9.24 4.06
CA LEU A 171 -0.83 9.35 2.59
C LEU A 171 -1.53 8.17 1.90
N ALA A 172 -1.34 6.95 2.40
CA ALA A 172 -2.01 5.76 1.86
C ALA A 172 -3.51 5.77 2.20
N LEU A 173 -3.88 6.22 3.40
CA LEU A 173 -5.28 6.38 3.79
C LEU A 173 -6.03 7.39 2.89
N TYR A 174 -5.39 8.49 2.49
CA TYR A 174 -6.00 9.41 1.54
C TYR A 174 -6.28 8.75 0.19
N GLY A 175 -5.36 7.92 -0.31
CA GLY A 175 -5.57 7.13 -1.53
C GLY A 175 -6.73 6.14 -1.40
N LEU A 176 -6.87 5.49 -0.25
CA LEU A 176 -7.98 4.58 0.03
C LEU A 176 -9.34 5.31 0.04
N ILE A 177 -9.43 6.45 0.73
CA ILE A 177 -10.69 7.22 0.83
C ILE A 177 -11.15 7.67 -0.56
N VAL A 178 -10.23 8.20 -1.37
CA VAL A 178 -10.53 8.61 -2.75
C VAL A 178 -10.97 7.40 -3.58
N GLY A 179 -10.30 6.25 -3.45
CA GLY A 179 -10.68 5.02 -4.14
C GLY A 179 -12.09 4.55 -3.78
N ILE A 180 -12.46 4.60 -2.50
CA ILE A 180 -13.82 4.24 -2.04
C ILE A 180 -14.87 5.21 -2.61
N ILE A 181 -14.63 6.51 -2.58
CA ILE A 181 -15.59 7.51 -3.10
C ILE A 181 -15.81 7.32 -4.60
N LEU A 182 -14.74 7.08 -5.37
CA LEU A 182 -14.84 6.84 -6.81
C LEU A 182 -15.62 5.57 -7.13
N SER A 183 -15.37 4.47 -6.39
CA SER A 183 -16.11 3.22 -6.58
C SER A 183 -17.57 3.33 -6.14
N SER A 184 -17.86 4.07 -5.06
CA SER A 184 -19.23 4.34 -4.61
C SER A 184 -20.02 5.15 -5.63
N ARG A 185 -19.40 6.13 -6.29
CA ARG A 185 -20.05 6.96 -7.31
C ARG A 185 -20.30 6.21 -8.62
N ALA A 186 -19.41 5.31 -9.02
CA ALA A 186 -19.62 4.43 -10.17
C ALA A 186 -20.94 3.63 -10.03
N GLY A 187 -21.27 3.18 -8.82
CA GLY A 187 -22.52 2.48 -8.57
C GLY A 187 -23.78 3.36 -8.57
N GLN A 188 -23.63 4.68 -8.36
CA GLN A 188 -24.71 5.61 -7.99
C GLN A 188 -25.09 6.61 -9.07
N SER A 189 -24.23 6.84 -10.08
CA SER A 189 -24.52 7.68 -11.26
C SER A 189 -25.68 7.17 -12.15
N ARG A 190 -26.42 6.15 -11.71
CA ARG A 190 -27.60 5.57 -12.37
C ARG A 190 -28.88 5.70 -11.54
N ALA A 191 -28.82 6.30 -10.36
CA ALA A 191 -30.01 6.51 -9.51
C ALA A 191 -30.80 7.78 -9.88
N ASP A 192 -30.26 8.59 -10.80
CA ASP A 192 -30.87 9.81 -11.34
C ASP A 192 -31.08 9.71 -12.85
#